data_AF-A0A0M8TR59-F1
#
_entry.id   AF-A0A0M8TR59-F1
#
_cell.length_a   1.000
_cell.length_b   1.000
_cell.length_c   1.000
_cell.angle_alpha   90.00
_cell.angle_beta   90.00
_cell.angle_gamma   90.00
#
_symmetry.space_group_name_H-M   'P 1'
#
loop_
_entity.id
_entity.type
_entity.pdbx_description
1 polymer ?
#
loop_
_entity_poly.entity_id
_entity_poly.type
_entity_poly.pdbx_seq_one_letter_code
_entity_poly.pdbx_strand_id
1 'polypeptide(L)'
;MVHLLHVAGRDRVYSRAHKERNSPLRTDSSELTATIRREMWGLWGGRLVGGMAGFGRRGVLALGAVTLLAACTANSKSADGTKVRTDLEPLERRFAGLGPLSDAHWLGSVLGTDSRGSVPGPTDVRVVGTAQLRAGTVAAITGASRQSFQPEAPPQPPEKLAEFVPKDARWVRSDSFDHDMTAGTYTGAFYLDPGTDTVYFDTTNPSVPASSGP
;
A
#
# COMPACT_ATOMS: atom_id res chain seq x y z
N MET A 1 64.32 16.13 -37.74
CA MET A 1 64.09 14.83 -38.41
C MET A 1 62.94 14.17 -37.65
N VAL A 2 61.68 14.45 -37.99
CA VAL A 2 60.82 13.83 -39.03
C VAL A 2 59.83 14.93 -39.50
N HIS A 3 59.93 15.50 -40.72
CA HIS A 3 59.04 15.29 -41.90
C HIS A 3 57.58 14.90 -41.55
N LEU A 4 56.48 15.47 -42.05
CA LEU A 4 56.14 16.07 -43.34
C LEU A 4 54.77 16.80 -43.22
N LEU A 5 54.55 17.83 -44.05
CA LEU A 5 53.28 18.54 -44.31
C LEU A 5 52.22 17.57 -44.91
N HIS A 6 50.92 17.86 -45.14
CA HIS A 6 50.30 19.01 -45.78
C HIS A 6 48.75 18.87 -45.82
N VAL A 7 48.10 19.98 -46.11
CA VAL A 7 46.66 20.29 -46.16
C VAL A 7 46.05 19.97 -47.54
N ALA A 8 44.74 19.69 -47.62
CA ALA A 8 43.74 20.38 -48.49
C ALA A 8 42.64 19.50 -49.12
N GLY A 9 41.42 20.08 -49.19
CA GLY A 9 40.41 19.83 -50.24
C GLY A 9 39.17 19.07 -49.77
N ARG A 10 38.14 19.73 -49.23
CA ARG A 10 36.93 20.25 -49.92
C ARG A 10 36.20 19.23 -50.80
N ASP A 11 34.99 18.87 -50.40
CA ASP A 11 33.83 18.94 -51.30
C ASP A 11 32.54 19.22 -50.51
N ARG A 12 31.78 20.22 -50.98
CA ARG A 12 30.40 20.52 -50.60
C ARG A 12 29.49 19.79 -51.58
N VAL A 13 28.49 19.05 -51.10
CA VAL A 13 27.24 18.87 -51.84
C VAL A 13 26.05 18.95 -50.88
N TYR A 14 25.07 19.76 -51.31
CA TYR A 14 23.73 19.97 -50.75
C TYR A 14 22.90 18.67 -50.63
N SER A 15 22.15 18.52 -49.53
CA SER A 15 20.82 17.87 -49.53
C SER A 15 20.04 18.40 -48.33
N ARG A 16 19.17 19.39 -48.55
CA ARG A 16 17.73 19.22 -48.77
C ARG A 16 17.03 18.70 -47.52
N ALA A 17 16.32 19.64 -46.89
CA ALA A 17 15.37 19.42 -45.82
C ALA A 17 14.42 18.24 -46.11
N HIS A 18 14.38 17.29 -45.18
CA HIS A 18 13.17 16.54 -44.89
C HIS A 18 12.85 16.75 -43.41
N LYS A 19 11.80 17.55 -43.21
CA LYS A 19 11.08 17.72 -41.95
C LYS A 19 10.35 16.40 -41.66
N GLU A 20 11.06 15.42 -41.12
CA GLU A 20 10.44 14.24 -40.55
C GLU A 20 9.75 14.63 -39.24
N ARG A 21 8.43 14.80 -39.38
CA ARG A 21 7.48 14.59 -38.31
C ARG A 21 7.61 13.14 -37.85
N ASN A 22 8.44 12.89 -36.85
CA ASN A 22 8.35 11.67 -36.07
C ASN A 22 7.93 12.06 -34.66
N SER A 23 6.61 12.16 -34.48
CA SER A 23 5.99 12.21 -33.17
C SER A 23 6.35 10.90 -32.46
N PRO A 24 7.06 10.90 -31.32
CA PRO A 24 6.99 9.74 -30.46
C PRO A 24 5.54 9.67 -29.98
N LEU A 25 4.88 8.56 -30.33
CA LEU A 25 3.67 8.10 -29.67
C LEU A 25 3.90 8.26 -28.17
N ARG A 26 3.22 9.25 -27.59
CA ARG A 26 3.03 9.40 -26.16
C ARG A 26 2.10 8.26 -25.77
N THR A 27 2.66 7.07 -25.67
CA THR A 27 1.98 5.93 -25.06
C THR A 27 1.85 6.30 -23.60
N ASP A 28 0.64 6.70 -23.24
CA ASP A 28 0.23 7.05 -21.90
C ASP A 28 0.56 5.87 -20.97
N SER A 29 1.56 6.05 -20.12
CA SER A 29 2.02 5.02 -19.17
C SER A 29 0.98 4.72 -18.08
N SER A 30 -0.16 5.41 -18.07
CA SER A 30 -1.25 5.17 -17.13
C SER A 30 -2.18 4.01 -17.53
N GLU A 31 -2.26 3.63 -18.81
CA GLU A 31 -3.15 2.54 -19.24
C GLU A 31 -2.54 1.14 -19.07
N LEU A 32 -1.20 1.04 -19.03
CA LEU A 32 -0.51 -0.24 -18.83
C LEU A 32 -0.57 -0.73 -17.37
N THR A 33 -0.87 0.15 -16.40
CA THR A 33 -1.01 -0.22 -14.99
C THR A 33 -2.40 -0.75 -14.65
N ALA A 34 -3.44 -0.32 -15.38
CA ALA A 34 -4.83 -0.72 -15.11
C ALA A 34 -5.14 -2.15 -15.58
N THR A 35 -4.52 -2.60 -16.67
CA THR A 35 -4.74 -3.95 -17.22
C THR A 35 -3.99 -5.02 -16.42
N ILE A 36 -2.79 -4.72 -15.92
CA ILE A 36 -1.99 -5.67 -15.13
C ILE A 36 -2.58 -5.88 -13.71
N ARG A 37 -3.30 -4.87 -13.18
CA ARG A 37 -3.98 -4.96 -11.86
C ARG A 37 -5.15 -5.95 -11.85
N ARG A 38 -5.78 -6.20 -13.00
CA ARG A 38 -6.97 -7.09 -13.11
C ARG A 38 -6.58 -8.58 -13.12
N GLU A 39 -5.39 -8.90 -13.58
CA GLU A 39 -4.89 -10.29 -13.70
C GLU A 39 -4.37 -10.84 -12.36
N MET A 40 -3.84 -9.99 -11.46
CA MET A 40 -3.33 -10.43 -10.15
C MET A 40 -4.44 -10.79 -9.13
N TRP A 41 -5.63 -10.19 -9.26
CA TRP A 41 -6.78 -10.56 -8.43
C TRP A 41 -7.50 -11.84 -8.91
N GLY A 42 -7.31 -12.21 -10.19
CA GLY A 42 -7.89 -13.42 -10.78
C GLY A 42 -7.19 -14.72 -10.36
N LEU A 43 -5.93 -14.65 -9.93
CA LEU A 43 -5.13 -15.82 -9.54
C LEU A 43 -5.32 -16.26 -8.08
N TRP A 44 -6.02 -15.46 -7.27
CA TRP A 44 -6.51 -15.85 -5.93
C TRP A 44 -8.01 -16.21 -5.93
N GLY A 45 -8.65 -16.26 -7.11
CA GLY A 45 -10.10 -16.45 -7.30
C GLY A 45 -10.49 -17.72 -8.06
N GLY A 46 -10.06 -18.90 -7.60
CA GLY A 46 -10.50 -20.20 -8.14
C GLY A 46 -11.77 -20.74 -7.47
N ARG A 47 -12.94 -20.49 -8.10
CA ARG A 47 -14.20 -21.28 -8.09
C ARG A 47 -13.93 -22.79 -8.30
N LEU A 48 -14.70 -23.84 -7.96
CA LEU A 48 -16.07 -24.15 -7.46
C LEU A 48 -16.09 -25.68 -7.11
N VAL A 49 -16.97 -26.17 -6.23
CA VAL A 49 -18.07 -27.18 -6.43
C VAL A 49 -18.14 -27.99 -5.12
N GLY A 50 -19.26 -28.33 -4.47
CA GLY A 50 -20.67 -28.20 -4.78
C GLY A 50 -21.49 -28.74 -3.60
N GLY A 51 -22.78 -28.44 -3.59
CA GLY A 51 -23.72 -28.90 -2.57
C GLY A 51 -25.09 -28.26 -2.71
N MET A 52 -25.74 -28.47 -3.86
CA MET A 52 -27.18 -28.21 -4.02
C MET A 52 -27.98 -29.34 -3.37
N ALA A 53 -28.82 -29.00 -2.40
CA ALA A 53 -30.11 -29.64 -2.08
C ALA A 53 -30.81 -28.74 -1.04
N GLY A 54 -32.06 -28.31 -1.14
CA GLY A 54 -33.09 -28.63 -2.11
C GLY A 54 -34.22 -27.60 -2.02
N PHE A 55 -35.07 -27.65 -3.03
CA PHE A 55 -36.27 -26.84 -3.20
C PHE A 55 -37.25 -26.99 -2.03
N GLY A 56 -37.68 -25.84 -1.48
CA GLY A 56 -38.87 -25.73 -0.63
C GLY A 56 -39.74 -24.58 -1.10
N ARG A 57 -40.79 -24.90 -1.87
CA ARG A 57 -41.88 -23.98 -2.24
C ARG A 57 -42.52 -23.37 -0.99
N ARG A 58 -42.83 -22.06 -1.02
CA ARG A 58 -44.12 -21.43 -0.67
C ARG A 58 -43.94 -19.96 -0.24
N GLY A 59 -44.82 -19.09 -0.75
CA GLY A 59 -45.23 -17.87 -0.06
C GLY A 59 -44.73 -16.54 -0.62
N VAL A 60 -45.45 -15.98 -1.59
CA VAL A 60 -45.59 -14.53 -1.72
C VAL A 60 -46.41 -14.05 -0.52
N LEU A 61 -45.99 -12.97 0.16
CA LEU A 61 -46.86 -11.90 0.67
C LEU A 61 -46.03 -10.73 1.19
N ALA A 62 -46.59 -9.54 0.94
CA ALA A 62 -46.05 -8.21 1.11
C ALA A 62 -45.68 -7.81 2.56
N LEU A 63 -44.84 -6.78 2.70
CA LEU A 63 -45.11 -5.53 3.43
C LEU A 63 -43.83 -4.71 3.54
N GLY A 64 -43.96 -3.40 3.31
CA GLY A 64 -42.85 -2.46 3.35
C GLY A 64 -42.22 -2.33 4.74
N ALA A 65 -40.92 -2.03 4.73
CA ALA A 65 -40.20 -1.51 5.87
C ALA A 65 -39.32 -0.37 5.39
N VAL A 66 -39.71 0.86 5.76
CA VAL A 66 -38.86 2.05 5.67
C VAL A 66 -37.78 1.88 6.73
N THR A 67 -36.55 1.54 6.32
CA THR A 67 -35.38 1.56 7.21
C THR A 67 -34.77 2.95 7.21
N LEU A 68 -35.13 3.74 8.23
CA LEU A 68 -34.40 4.93 8.64
C LEU A 68 -33.26 4.54 9.59
N LEU A 69 -32.13 5.22 9.37
CA LEU A 69 -31.02 5.50 10.31
C LEU A 69 -30.01 4.39 10.61
N ALA A 70 -28.78 4.60 10.13
CA ALA A 70 -27.71 5.08 11.01
C ALA A 70 -26.56 5.60 10.14
N ALA A 71 -26.50 6.91 9.93
CA ALA A 71 -25.23 7.56 9.62
C ALA A 71 -24.39 7.47 10.89
N CYS A 72 -23.67 6.36 11.07
CA CYS A 72 -22.63 6.25 12.08
C CYS A 72 -21.57 7.28 11.70
N THR A 73 -21.66 8.46 12.30
CA THR A 73 -20.54 9.38 12.40
C THR A 73 -19.45 8.60 13.13
N ALA A 74 -18.51 8.04 12.36
CA ALA A 74 -17.30 7.47 12.91
C ALA A 74 -16.63 8.59 13.69
N ASN A 75 -16.85 8.57 15.00
CA ASN A 75 -16.24 9.50 15.93
C ASN A 75 -14.76 9.15 15.90
N SER A 76 -14.01 9.82 15.03
CA SER A 76 -12.56 9.78 14.96
C SER A 76 -12.04 10.31 16.29
N LYS A 77 -12.03 9.45 17.30
CA LYS A 77 -11.41 9.70 18.61
C LYS A 77 -9.99 10.17 18.30
N SER A 78 -9.67 11.40 18.73
CA SER A 78 -8.34 11.99 18.57
C SER A 78 -7.27 10.93 18.86
N ALA A 79 -6.27 10.90 17.99
CA ALA A 79 -5.10 10.06 18.12
C ALA A 79 -4.28 10.54 19.33
N ASP A 80 -4.75 10.18 20.53
CA ASP A 80 -3.99 10.35 21.77
C ASP A 80 -2.79 9.40 21.70
N GLY A 81 -1.65 9.91 21.22
CA GLY A 81 -0.38 9.18 21.07
C GLY A 81 0.20 8.62 22.38
N THR A 82 -0.58 8.62 23.45
CA THR A 82 -0.21 8.17 24.78
C THR A 82 -0.67 6.75 25.09
N LYS A 83 -1.69 6.21 24.41
CA LYS A 83 -2.28 4.90 24.70
C LYS A 83 -2.06 3.90 23.57
N VAL A 84 -1.48 2.75 23.89
CA VAL A 84 -1.40 1.60 22.98
C VAL A 84 -2.82 1.09 22.70
N ARG A 85 -3.13 1.00 21.41
CA ARG A 85 -4.40 0.55 20.85
C ARG A 85 -4.28 -0.88 20.36
N THR A 86 -5.40 -1.60 20.43
CA THR A 86 -5.51 -2.99 19.97
C THR A 86 -6.64 -3.21 18.97
N ASP A 87 -7.34 -2.14 18.60
CA ASP A 87 -8.45 -2.22 17.67
C ASP A 87 -7.98 -2.51 16.24
N LEU A 88 -8.60 -3.52 15.62
CA LEU A 88 -8.23 -4.05 14.31
C LEU A 88 -8.90 -3.29 13.17
N GLU A 89 -10.17 -2.92 13.34
CA GLU A 89 -11.00 -2.34 12.27
C GLU A 89 -10.34 -1.12 11.58
N PRO A 90 -9.70 -0.17 12.31
CA PRO A 90 -9.05 0.96 11.65
C PRO A 90 -7.79 0.58 10.86
N LEU A 91 -7.11 -0.50 11.24
CA LEU A 91 -5.94 -1.02 10.54
C LEU A 91 -6.36 -1.81 9.31
N GLU A 92 -7.29 -2.76 9.45
CA GLU A 92 -7.77 -3.60 8.35
C GLU A 92 -8.40 -2.77 7.22
N ARG A 93 -9.07 -1.66 7.57
CA ARG A 93 -9.63 -0.73 6.58
C ARG A 93 -8.56 0.00 5.78
N ARG A 94 -7.43 0.36 6.40
CA ARG A 94 -6.33 1.13 5.77
C ARG A 94 -5.33 0.24 5.07
N PHE A 95 -5.05 -0.92 5.65
CA PHE A 95 -4.05 -1.88 5.21
C PHE A 95 -4.70 -3.13 4.65
N ALA A 96 -5.79 -2.97 3.89
CA ALA A 96 -6.58 -4.08 3.37
C ALA A 96 -5.77 -5.09 2.54
N GLY A 97 -4.65 -4.67 1.95
CA GLY A 97 -3.72 -5.55 1.23
C GLY A 97 -3.03 -6.61 2.09
N LEU A 98 -2.98 -6.43 3.42
CA LEU A 98 -2.46 -7.43 4.36
C LEU A 98 -3.47 -8.53 4.70
N GLY A 99 -4.74 -8.33 4.34
CA GLY A 99 -5.83 -9.20 4.76
C GLY A 99 -6.17 -9.05 6.25
N PRO A 100 -6.87 -10.05 6.83
CA PRO A 100 -7.29 -10.01 8.23
C PRO A 100 -6.10 -9.96 9.20
N LEU A 101 -6.23 -9.15 10.24
CA LEU A 101 -5.20 -8.92 11.25
C LEU A 101 -5.61 -9.52 12.60
N SER A 102 -4.62 -9.81 13.45
CA SER A 102 -4.79 -10.24 14.84
C SER A 102 -3.69 -9.66 15.72
N ASP A 103 -3.84 -9.76 17.05
CA ASP A 103 -2.85 -9.35 18.05
C ASP A 103 -2.19 -7.98 17.80
N ALA A 104 -2.99 -7.02 17.33
CA ALA A 104 -2.48 -5.70 16.97
C ALA A 104 -2.14 -4.87 18.22
N HIS A 105 -1.02 -4.16 18.15
CA HIS A 105 -0.58 -3.20 19.15
C HIS A 105 -0.03 -1.97 18.42
N TRP A 106 -0.70 -0.81 18.57
CA TRP A 106 -0.37 0.36 17.77
C TRP A 106 -0.61 1.69 18.47
N LEU A 107 0.06 2.73 17.98
CA LEU A 107 -0.05 4.11 18.44
C LEU A 107 -0.42 4.98 17.25
N GLY A 108 -1.40 5.87 17.45
CA GLY A 108 -1.65 6.99 16.57
C GLY A 108 -1.20 8.26 17.28
N SER A 109 -0.27 9.01 16.70
CA SER A 109 0.24 10.27 17.26
C SER A 109 0.19 11.38 16.24
N VAL A 110 -0.26 12.54 16.69
CA VAL A 110 -0.25 13.78 15.89
C VAL A 110 1.17 14.34 15.85
N LEU A 111 1.71 14.56 14.64
CA LEU A 111 2.99 15.18 14.38
C LEU A 111 2.79 16.69 14.21
N GLY A 112 3.54 17.52 14.95
CA GLY A 112 3.57 18.98 14.74
C GLY A 112 2.81 19.85 15.75
N THR A 113 2.46 19.35 16.93
CA THR A 113 1.73 20.13 17.95
C THR A 113 2.56 21.13 18.76
N ASP A 114 3.81 21.38 18.35
CA ASP A 114 4.70 22.31 19.05
C ASP A 114 4.68 23.65 18.31
N SER A 115 3.72 24.53 18.62
CA SER A 115 3.92 26.00 18.74
C SER A 115 2.60 26.78 18.85
N ARG A 116 2.37 27.33 20.05
CA ARG A 116 1.68 28.60 20.37
C ARG A 116 0.84 29.24 19.26
N GLY A 117 -0.48 29.01 19.28
CA GLY A 117 -1.48 30.00 18.88
C GLY A 117 -1.77 30.18 17.38
N SER A 118 -1.36 29.28 16.50
CA SER A 118 -1.68 29.37 15.07
C SER A 118 -2.84 28.44 14.67
N VAL A 119 -3.63 28.91 13.71
CA VAL A 119 -4.77 28.22 13.07
C VAL A 119 -4.40 26.76 12.76
N PRO A 120 -5.23 25.76 13.12
CA PRO A 120 -4.91 24.35 12.87
C PRO A 120 -4.74 24.10 11.37
N GLY A 121 -3.49 23.90 10.93
CA GLY A 121 -3.20 23.24 9.67
C GLY A 121 -3.48 21.74 9.78
N PRO A 122 -3.57 21.02 8.64
CA PRO A 122 -3.69 19.57 8.66
C PRO A 122 -2.53 19.01 9.48
N THR A 123 -2.86 18.39 10.60
CA THR A 123 -1.86 17.84 11.50
C THR A 123 -1.57 16.43 11.04
N ASP A 124 -0.33 16.16 10.66
CA ASP A 124 0.06 14.84 10.16
C ASP A 124 -0.13 13.81 11.29
N VAL A 125 -0.71 12.65 10.99
CA VAL A 125 -0.92 11.58 11.96
C VAL A 125 0.00 10.42 11.64
N ARG A 126 0.96 10.16 12.51
CA ARG A 126 1.77 8.95 12.47
C ARG A 126 1.01 7.79 13.10
N VAL A 127 0.95 6.67 12.40
CA VAL A 127 0.41 5.40 12.88
C VAL A 127 1.51 4.36 12.81
N VAL A 128 1.96 3.90 13.97
CA VAL A 128 3.06 2.96 14.15
C VAL A 128 2.61 1.80 15.02
N GLY A 129 3.02 0.57 14.70
CA GLY A 129 2.58 -0.59 15.44
C GLY A 129 3.01 -1.91 14.85
N THR A 130 2.50 -2.96 15.46
CA THR A 130 2.66 -4.34 15.00
C THR A 130 1.32 -5.06 14.97
N ALA A 131 1.19 -6.04 14.09
CA ALA A 131 0.06 -6.95 14.05
C ALA A 131 0.49 -8.32 13.51
N GLN A 132 -0.30 -9.33 13.85
CA GLN A 132 -0.13 -10.69 13.39
C GLN A 132 -0.96 -10.92 12.13
N LEU A 133 -0.32 -11.39 11.05
CA LEU A 133 -1.00 -11.84 9.83
C LEU A 133 -1.42 -13.30 9.99
N ARG A 134 -2.28 -13.77 9.07
CA ARG A 134 -2.58 -15.20 9.00
C ARG A 134 -1.31 -15.99 8.74
N ALA A 135 -1.26 -17.20 9.28
CA ALA A 135 -0.14 -18.11 9.11
C ALA A 135 0.17 -18.33 7.62
N GLY A 136 1.43 -18.17 7.25
CA GLY A 136 1.95 -18.29 5.89
C GLY A 136 1.73 -17.06 5.00
N THR A 137 1.05 -16.01 5.47
CA THR A 137 0.82 -14.80 4.66
C THR A 137 2.11 -14.07 4.35
N VAL A 138 3.04 -13.94 5.32
CA VAL A 138 4.32 -13.26 5.05
C VAL A 138 5.15 -14.06 4.05
N ALA A 139 5.20 -15.39 4.19
CA ALA A 139 5.89 -16.25 3.24
C ALA A 139 5.30 -16.14 1.81
N ALA A 140 3.98 -16.04 1.69
CA ALA A 140 3.31 -15.83 0.40
C ALA A 140 3.63 -14.47 -0.21
N ILE A 141 3.61 -13.39 0.59
CA ILE A 141 3.95 -12.03 0.14
C ILE A 141 5.42 -11.97 -0.29
N THR A 142 6.33 -12.44 0.56
CA THR A 142 7.79 -12.35 0.32
C THR A 142 8.28 -13.31 -0.77
N GLY A 143 7.58 -14.43 -0.99
CA GLY A 143 7.83 -15.35 -2.10
C GLY A 143 7.41 -14.81 -3.47
N ALA A 144 6.65 -13.72 -3.53
CA ALA A 144 6.29 -13.09 -4.81
C ALA A 144 7.50 -12.39 -5.43
N SER A 145 8.00 -12.93 -6.55
CA SER A 145 9.25 -12.51 -7.20
C SER A 145 9.33 -11.04 -7.65
N ARG A 146 8.21 -10.32 -7.63
CA ARG A 146 8.14 -8.91 -8.05
C ARG A 146 8.49 -7.91 -6.95
N GLN A 147 8.49 -8.34 -5.70
CA GLN A 147 8.55 -7.42 -4.56
C GLN A 147 9.91 -7.35 -3.89
N SER A 148 11.01 -7.80 -4.51
CA SER A 148 12.41 -7.47 -4.12
C SER A 148 12.70 -7.29 -2.62
N PHE A 149 12.20 -8.18 -1.76
CA PHE A 149 12.38 -8.05 -0.31
C PHE A 149 13.84 -8.21 0.10
N GLN A 150 14.31 -7.34 0.98
CA GLN A 150 15.67 -7.37 1.52
C GLN A 150 15.63 -7.37 3.06
N PRO A 151 16.62 -7.98 3.73
CA PRO A 151 16.77 -7.86 5.17
C PRO A 151 16.94 -6.40 5.60
N GLU A 152 16.02 -5.90 6.41
CA GLU A 152 16.05 -4.53 6.92
C GLU A 152 15.25 -4.49 8.23
N ALA A 153 15.86 -4.00 9.29
CA ALA A 153 15.18 -3.85 10.57
C ALA A 153 14.36 -2.55 10.60
N PRO A 154 13.18 -2.55 11.28
CA PRO A 154 12.43 -1.33 11.49
C PRO A 154 13.24 -0.33 12.34
N PRO A 155 12.93 0.98 12.22
CA PRO A 155 13.46 1.95 13.17
C PRO A 155 13.07 1.58 14.60
N GLN A 156 13.80 2.12 15.57
CA GLN A 156 13.52 1.85 16.98
C GLN A 156 12.04 2.16 17.30
N PRO A 157 11.26 1.17 17.79
CA PRO A 157 9.86 1.38 18.10
C PRO A 157 9.73 2.37 19.27
N PRO A 158 8.62 3.13 19.35
CA PRO A 158 8.31 3.89 20.55
C PRO A 158 8.36 3.00 21.79
N GLU A 159 8.84 3.52 22.93
CA GLU A 159 9.08 2.72 24.15
C GLU A 159 7.86 1.87 24.56
N LYS A 160 6.66 2.44 24.42
CA LYS A 160 5.38 1.77 24.75
C LYS A 160 5.02 0.61 23.83
N LEU A 161 5.65 0.53 22.65
CA LEU A 161 5.47 -0.57 21.70
C LEU A 161 6.60 -1.59 21.76
N ALA A 162 7.73 -1.26 22.40
CA ALA A 162 8.93 -2.08 22.37
C ALA A 162 8.72 -3.50 22.94
N GLU A 163 7.81 -3.68 23.90
CA GLU A 163 7.49 -5.00 24.47
C GLU A 163 6.69 -5.90 23.52
N PHE A 164 5.98 -5.32 22.55
CA PHE A 164 5.13 -6.05 21.60
C PHE A 164 5.86 -6.39 20.29
N VAL A 165 7.01 -5.76 20.03
CA VAL A 165 7.82 -6.06 18.85
C VAL A 165 8.67 -7.31 19.13
N PRO A 166 8.60 -8.36 18.30
CA PRO A 166 9.41 -9.55 18.48
C PRO A 166 10.91 -9.23 18.46
N LYS A 167 11.64 -9.70 19.47
CA LYS A 167 13.07 -9.38 19.68
C LYS A 167 13.99 -10.08 18.68
N ASP A 168 13.61 -11.29 18.25
CA ASP A 168 14.41 -12.15 17.37
C ASP A 168 13.83 -12.21 15.94
N ALA A 169 13.05 -11.18 15.56
CA ALA A 169 12.41 -11.14 14.25
C ALA A 169 13.42 -10.98 13.12
N ARG A 170 13.14 -11.67 12.01
CA ARG A 170 13.95 -11.65 10.79
C ARG A 170 13.32 -10.71 9.78
N TRP A 171 13.31 -9.43 10.13
CA TRP A 171 12.65 -8.40 9.37
C TRP A 171 13.16 -8.31 7.93
N VAL A 172 12.21 -8.29 7.00
CA VAL A 172 12.43 -7.96 5.60
C VAL A 172 11.52 -6.80 5.20
N ARG A 173 11.99 -5.98 4.26
CA ARG A 173 11.24 -4.85 3.71
C ARG A 173 11.42 -4.76 2.21
N SER A 174 10.46 -4.12 1.56
CA SER A 174 10.52 -3.79 0.15
C SER A 174 9.86 -2.46 -0.13
N ASP A 175 10.59 -1.54 -0.77
CA ASP A 175 10.04 -0.26 -1.20
C ASP A 175 8.92 -0.42 -2.23
N SER A 176 8.94 -1.48 -3.07
CA SER A 176 7.86 -1.72 -4.03
C SER A 176 6.60 -2.24 -3.35
N PHE A 177 6.73 -3.08 -2.32
CA PHE A 177 5.61 -3.48 -1.48
C PHE A 177 5.02 -2.30 -0.72
N ASP A 178 5.87 -1.45 -0.13
CA ASP A 178 5.45 -0.23 0.57
C ASP A 178 4.66 0.70 -0.37
N HIS A 179 5.17 0.90 -1.58
CA HIS A 179 4.50 1.69 -2.60
C HIS A 179 3.14 1.09 -3.00
N ASP A 180 3.05 -0.24 -3.18
CA ASP A 180 1.79 -0.92 -3.51
C ASP A 180 0.77 -0.80 -2.36
N MET A 181 1.21 -0.96 -1.11
CA MET A 181 0.38 -0.84 0.10
C MET A 181 -0.15 0.57 0.32
N THR A 182 0.66 1.58 0.02
CA THR A 182 0.30 2.99 0.15
C THR A 182 -0.44 3.54 -1.07
N ALA A 183 -0.38 2.82 -2.20
CA ALA A 183 -0.74 3.30 -3.53
C ALA A 183 -0.09 4.66 -3.88
N GLY A 184 1.04 5.01 -3.26
CA GLY A 184 1.69 6.31 -3.36
C GLY A 184 0.89 7.49 -2.77
N THR A 185 -0.18 7.23 -2.01
CA THR A 185 -1.07 8.28 -1.47
C THR A 185 -0.66 8.80 -0.10
N TYR A 186 0.23 8.08 0.58
CA TYR A 186 0.80 8.44 1.88
C TYR A 186 2.17 7.79 2.05
N THR A 187 2.95 8.25 3.03
CA THR A 187 4.25 7.64 3.34
C THR A 187 4.07 6.50 4.32
N GLY A 188 4.66 5.35 4.03
CA GLY A 188 4.60 4.20 4.92
C GLY A 188 5.71 3.19 4.65
N ALA A 189 6.15 2.53 5.70
CA ALA A 189 7.07 1.40 5.64
C ALA A 189 6.44 0.19 6.33
N PHE A 190 6.51 -0.97 5.68
CA PHE A 190 5.99 -2.24 6.16
C PHE A 190 7.12 -3.27 6.22
N TYR A 191 7.45 -3.66 7.45
CA TYR A 191 8.47 -4.66 7.74
C TYR A 191 7.75 -5.97 8.07
N LEU A 192 8.16 -7.06 7.44
CA LEU A 192 7.54 -8.36 7.62
C LEU A 192 8.54 -9.32 8.26
N ASP A 193 8.09 -10.13 9.21
CA ASP A 193 8.86 -11.24 9.75
C ASP A 193 8.28 -12.57 9.24
N PRO A 194 8.97 -13.26 8.30
CA PRO A 194 8.51 -14.55 7.79
C PRO A 194 8.53 -15.66 8.85
N GLY A 195 9.26 -15.49 9.96
CA GLY A 195 9.36 -16.49 11.02
C GLY A 195 8.10 -16.56 11.89
N THR A 196 7.43 -15.43 12.09
CA THR A 196 6.27 -15.31 12.98
C THR A 196 5.00 -14.84 12.27
N ASP A 197 5.04 -14.56 10.96
CA ASP A 197 3.95 -13.90 10.22
C ASP A 197 3.55 -12.53 10.79
N THR A 198 4.50 -11.83 11.41
CA THR A 198 4.26 -10.52 12.02
C THR A 198 4.56 -9.41 11.02
N VAL A 199 3.75 -8.35 11.04
CA VAL A 199 4.04 -7.08 10.37
C VAL A 199 4.35 -6.01 11.42
N TYR A 200 5.35 -5.19 11.15
CA TYR A 200 5.55 -3.90 11.78
C TYR A 200 5.30 -2.81 10.74
N PHE A 201 4.50 -1.82 11.08
CA PHE A 201 4.16 -0.70 10.20
C PHE A 201 4.52 0.62 10.84
N ASP A 202 5.02 1.54 10.02
CA ASP A 202 5.25 2.93 10.39
C ASP A 202 4.78 3.82 9.24
N THR A 203 3.68 4.54 9.45
CA THR A 203 2.98 5.27 8.39
C THR A 203 2.64 6.67 8.84
N THR A 204 2.61 7.62 7.91
CA THR A 204 2.16 9.00 8.14
C THR A 204 0.96 9.27 7.24
N ASN A 205 -0.16 9.68 7.84
CA ASN A 205 -1.45 9.92 7.19
C ASN A 205 -2.01 8.71 6.43
N PRO A 206 -2.07 7.50 7.02
CA PRO A 206 -2.59 6.34 6.30
C PRO A 206 -4.07 6.54 5.96
N SER A 207 -4.35 6.50 4.66
CA SER A 207 -5.68 6.67 4.07
C SER A 207 -6.34 5.32 3.82
N VAL A 208 -7.66 5.33 3.62
CA VAL A 208 -8.36 4.15 3.12
C VAL A 208 -8.11 4.09 1.61
N PRO A 209 -7.67 2.94 1.05
CA PRO A 209 -7.53 2.80 -0.40
C PRO A 209 -8.83 3.20 -1.08
N ALA A 210 -8.74 4.07 -2.10
CA ALA A 210 -9.93 4.45 -2.86
C ALA A 210 -10.58 3.19 -3.41
N SER A 211 -11.86 2.96 -3.08
CA SER A 211 -12.65 1.91 -3.71
C SER A 211 -12.58 2.16 -5.20
N SER A 212 -11.87 1.31 -5.92
CA SER A 212 -11.86 1.39 -7.37
C SER A 212 -13.31 1.11 -7.79
N GLY A 213 -14.02 2.15 -8.21
CA GLY A 213 -15.39 2.04 -8.69
C GLY A 213 -15.47 1.06 -9.87
N PRO A 214 -16.65 0.48 -10.13
CA PRO A 214 -16.85 -0.52 -11.17
C PRO A 214 -16.48 -0.02 -12.57
#